data_AF-A8R9U0-F1
#
_entry.id   AF-A8R9U0-F1
#
_cell.length_a   1.000
_cell.length_b   1.000
_cell.length_c   1.000
_cell.angle_alpha   90.00
_cell.angle_beta   90.00
_cell.angle_gamma   90.00
#
_symmetry.space_group_name_H-M   'P 1'
#
loop_
_entity.id
_entity.type
_entity.pdbx_description
1 polymer ?
#
loop_
_entity_poly.entity_id
_entity_poly.type
_entity_poly.pdbx_seq_one_letter_code
_entity_poly.pdbx_strand_id
1 'polypeptide(L)'
;MNETTVGVGKMYEEFRITQLVNETLTTVIEKVQTNHEKISTKAKPRPLSAINEEIREYDQLSRELEKDYRRSMRIVDDDFELARTHWIQLQKSNKQGLAIRGCFLTMLEKYPQVRPIWGFGKRIEGRGDETWKPEIVEDFYFRHHCASLQAALNMIIQNKDDKSGMRRMLNEMGAHHFFYDACEPHFEVFQDSLLESMKLVLNGGDSLDDDIEQSWICTSLRIPPGSFEYDNSKQRRQKWNAADAQRNGSSSLFLRIM
;
A
#
# COMPACT_ATOMS: atom_id res chain seq x y z
N MET A 1 -37.78 17.49 -27.52
CA MET A 1 -38.20 16.17 -26.97
C MET A 1 -37.33 15.11 -27.59
N ASN A 2 -36.48 14.45 -26.77
CA ASN A 2 -35.98 13.06 -26.88
C ASN A 2 -34.56 12.93 -26.32
N GLU A 3 -34.43 12.83 -24.99
CA GLU A 3 -33.18 12.47 -24.29
C GLU A 3 -33.39 11.35 -23.25
N THR A 4 -34.43 10.53 -23.39
CA THR A 4 -34.78 9.50 -22.39
C THR A 4 -34.49 8.06 -22.81
N THR A 5 -33.93 7.81 -23.99
CA THR A 5 -33.78 6.44 -24.52
C THR A 5 -32.41 5.79 -24.31
N VAL A 6 -31.38 6.54 -23.90
CA VAL A 6 -30.00 6.01 -23.78
C VAL A 6 -29.73 5.33 -22.43
N GLY A 7 -30.42 5.72 -21.35
CA GLY A 7 -30.21 5.18 -20.00
C GLY A 7 -30.82 3.80 -19.73
N VAL A 8 -31.87 3.43 -20.48
CA VAL A 8 -32.60 2.17 -20.25
C VAL A 8 -31.81 0.97 -20.81
N GLY A 9 -31.10 1.13 -21.93
CA GLY A 9 -30.32 0.06 -22.55
C GLY A 9 -29.16 -0.46 -21.68
N LYS A 10 -28.39 0.45 -21.07
CA LYS A 10 -27.31 0.09 -20.13
C LYS A 10 -27.81 -0.62 -18.89
N MET A 11 -28.92 -0.17 -18.32
CA MET A 11 -29.51 -0.77 -17.12
C MET A 11 -30.04 -2.19 -17.39
N TYR A 12 -30.61 -2.43 -18.58
CA TYR A 12 -31.02 -3.77 -19.01
C TYR A 12 -29.82 -4.70 -19.26
N GLU A 13 -28.71 -4.17 -19.76
CA GLU A 13 -27.48 -4.93 -20.00
C GLU A 13 -26.79 -5.31 -18.68
N GLU A 14 -26.69 -4.38 -17.73
CA GLU A 14 -26.20 -4.63 -16.37
C GLU A 14 -27.08 -5.62 -15.60
N PHE A 15 -28.40 -5.52 -15.73
CA PHE A 15 -29.33 -6.48 -15.13
C PHE A 15 -29.14 -7.89 -15.71
N ARG A 16 -28.96 -7.99 -17.04
CA ARG A 16 -28.77 -9.27 -17.72
C ARG A 16 -27.41 -9.92 -17.41
N ILE A 17 -26.35 -9.12 -17.26
CA ILE A 17 -25.04 -9.57 -16.79
C ILE A 17 -25.14 -10.10 -15.35
N THR A 18 -25.81 -9.35 -14.48
CA THR A 18 -26.01 -9.75 -13.07
C THR A 18 -26.81 -11.05 -12.96
N GLN A 19 -27.85 -11.20 -13.78
CA GLN A 19 -28.64 -12.43 -13.84
C GLN A 19 -27.80 -13.61 -14.34
N LEU A 20 -27.01 -13.43 -15.39
CA LEU A 20 -26.13 -14.48 -15.93
C LEU A 20 -25.04 -14.91 -14.92
N VAL A 21 -24.47 -13.95 -14.19
CA VAL A 21 -23.48 -14.22 -13.13
C VAL A 21 -24.12 -15.03 -12.00
N ASN A 22 -25.33 -14.66 -11.57
CA ASN A 22 -26.06 -15.39 -10.52
C ASN A 22 -26.44 -16.80 -10.98
N GLU A 23 -26.95 -16.97 -12.19
CA GLU A 23 -27.28 -18.29 -12.76
C GLU A 23 -26.03 -19.18 -12.86
N THR A 24 -24.88 -18.59 -13.23
CA THR A 24 -23.59 -19.30 -13.30
C THR A 24 -23.09 -19.70 -11.91
N LEU A 25 -23.17 -18.79 -10.94
CA LEU A 25 -22.80 -19.05 -9.54
C LEU A 25 -23.67 -20.15 -8.92
N THR A 26 -24.98 -20.09 -9.12
CA THR A 26 -25.90 -21.13 -8.67
C THR A 26 -25.58 -22.47 -9.32
N THR A 27 -25.31 -22.51 -10.62
CA THR A 27 -24.92 -23.75 -11.33
C THR A 27 -23.60 -24.31 -10.81
N VAL A 28 -22.61 -23.46 -10.51
CA VAL A 28 -21.33 -23.89 -9.93
C VAL A 28 -21.53 -24.43 -8.53
N ILE A 29 -22.31 -23.75 -7.69
CA ILE A 29 -22.63 -24.19 -6.33
C ILE A 29 -23.38 -25.53 -6.37
N GLU A 30 -24.39 -25.67 -7.22
CA GLU A 30 -25.13 -26.92 -7.39
C GLU A 30 -24.24 -28.05 -7.89
N LYS A 31 -23.33 -27.79 -8.85
CA LYS A 31 -22.35 -28.79 -9.31
C LYS A 31 -21.34 -29.15 -8.22
N VAL A 32 -20.89 -28.18 -7.44
CA VAL A 32 -20.00 -28.43 -6.29
C VAL A 32 -20.74 -29.26 -5.24
N GLN A 33 -21.99 -28.95 -4.92
CA GLN A 33 -22.82 -29.69 -3.96
C GLN A 33 -23.12 -31.12 -4.45
N THR A 34 -23.55 -31.30 -5.71
CA THR A 34 -23.76 -32.65 -6.28
C THR A 34 -22.47 -33.44 -6.39
N ASN A 35 -21.33 -32.80 -6.66
CA ASN A 35 -20.03 -33.47 -6.62
C ASN A 35 -19.63 -33.82 -5.18
N HIS A 36 -19.90 -32.94 -4.21
CA HIS A 36 -19.61 -33.18 -2.80
C HIS A 36 -20.45 -34.34 -2.25
N GLU A 37 -21.72 -34.46 -2.62
CA GLU A 37 -22.59 -35.59 -2.27
C GLU A 37 -22.12 -36.91 -2.91
N LYS A 38 -21.62 -36.86 -4.16
CA LYS A 38 -21.04 -38.03 -4.86
C LYS A 38 -19.68 -38.47 -4.29
N ILE A 39 -18.88 -37.54 -3.76
CA ILE A 39 -17.55 -37.80 -3.18
C ILE A 39 -17.64 -38.25 -1.72
N SER A 40 -18.63 -37.75 -0.97
CA SER A 40 -18.77 -37.96 0.49
C SER A 40 -18.99 -39.42 0.91
N THR A 41 -19.42 -40.32 0.03
CA THR A 41 -19.76 -41.72 0.42
C THR A 41 -18.78 -42.79 -0.06
N LYS A 42 -17.70 -42.45 -0.79
CA LYS A 42 -16.77 -43.48 -1.33
C LYS A 42 -15.27 -43.18 -1.23
N ALA A 43 -14.85 -41.97 -0.84
CA ALA A 43 -13.43 -41.67 -0.69
C ALA A 43 -12.94 -42.16 0.70
N LYS A 44 -12.04 -43.15 0.72
CA LYS A 44 -11.28 -43.46 1.94
C LYS A 44 -10.48 -42.20 2.32
N PRO A 45 -10.52 -41.74 3.58
CA PRO A 45 -9.73 -40.61 4.00
C PRO A 45 -8.25 -40.91 3.74
N ARG A 46 -7.55 -39.95 3.11
CA ARG A 46 -6.12 -40.07 2.85
C ARG A 46 -5.38 -40.27 4.19
N PRO A 47 -4.33 -41.11 4.23
CA PRO A 47 -3.52 -41.27 5.43
C PRO A 47 -2.97 -39.92 5.88
N LEU A 48 -3.10 -39.61 7.18
CA LEU A 48 -2.58 -38.37 7.76
C LEU A 48 -1.08 -38.20 7.50
N SER A 49 -0.33 -39.29 7.34
CA SER A 49 1.10 -39.26 6.97
C SER A 49 1.35 -38.62 5.61
N ALA A 50 0.51 -38.93 4.61
CA ALA A 50 0.64 -38.37 3.26
C ALA A 50 0.27 -36.88 3.25
N ILE A 51 -0.75 -36.48 4.02
CA ILE A 51 -1.14 -35.07 4.18
C ILE A 51 -0.02 -34.28 4.88
N ASN A 52 0.60 -34.85 5.91
CA ASN A 52 1.72 -34.21 6.62
C ASN A 52 3.01 -34.13 5.80
N GLU A 53 3.14 -34.96 4.76
CA GLU A 53 4.26 -34.94 3.81
C GLU A 53 4.00 -33.87 2.74
N GLU A 54 2.79 -33.80 2.17
CA GLU A 54 2.34 -32.72 1.28
C GLU A 54 2.50 -31.33 1.94
N ILE A 55 2.10 -31.17 3.20
CA ILE A 55 2.28 -29.90 3.95
C ILE A 55 3.77 -29.57 4.12
N ARG A 56 4.62 -30.56 4.38
CA ARG A 56 6.07 -30.35 4.52
C ARG A 56 6.72 -29.94 3.21
N GLU A 57 6.32 -30.55 2.10
CA GLU A 57 6.76 -30.19 0.76
C GLU A 57 6.33 -28.76 0.41
N TYR A 58 5.08 -28.39 0.70
CA TYR A 58 4.60 -27.02 0.50
C TYR A 58 5.39 -26.00 1.34
N ASP A 59 5.62 -26.30 2.62
CA ASP A 59 6.41 -25.46 3.51
C ASP A 59 7.85 -25.29 3.03
N GLN A 60 8.45 -26.34 2.46
CA GLN A 60 9.79 -26.28 1.89
C GLN A 60 9.80 -25.44 0.61
N LEU A 61 8.85 -25.67 -0.29
CA LEU A 61 8.72 -24.92 -1.54
C LEU A 61 8.48 -23.42 -1.27
N SER A 62 7.64 -23.10 -0.28
CA SER A 62 7.38 -21.73 0.17
C SER A 62 8.66 -21.06 0.69
N ARG A 63 9.46 -21.75 1.51
CA ARG A 63 10.76 -21.25 1.99
C ARG A 63 11.79 -21.09 0.89
N GLU A 64 11.82 -22.01 -0.07
CA GLU A 64 12.72 -21.95 -1.23
C GLU A 64 12.33 -20.78 -2.14
N LEU A 65 11.04 -20.60 -2.41
CA LEU A 65 10.52 -19.45 -3.16
C LEU A 65 10.83 -18.13 -2.45
N GLU A 66 10.65 -18.06 -1.13
CA GLU A 66 11.01 -16.87 -0.35
C GLU A 66 12.52 -16.60 -0.40
N LYS A 67 13.35 -17.65 -0.35
CA LYS A 67 14.81 -17.53 -0.45
C LYS A 67 15.25 -17.09 -1.83
N ASP A 68 14.64 -17.60 -2.88
CA ASP A 68 14.92 -17.22 -4.27
C ASP A 68 14.41 -15.81 -4.56
N TYR A 69 13.25 -15.42 -4.02
CA TYR A 69 12.75 -14.06 -4.03
C TYR A 69 13.69 -13.09 -3.30
N ARG A 70 14.19 -13.46 -2.11
CA ARG A 70 15.22 -12.69 -1.39
C ARG A 70 16.55 -12.63 -2.17
N ARG A 71 16.87 -13.66 -2.95
CA ARG A 71 18.08 -13.73 -3.76
C ARG A 71 17.96 -12.89 -5.03
N SER A 72 16.79 -12.87 -5.68
CA SER A 72 16.49 -11.96 -6.79
C SER A 72 16.35 -10.51 -6.33
N MET A 73 15.95 -10.29 -5.08
CA MET A 73 16.00 -8.99 -4.38
C MET A 73 17.41 -8.57 -3.94
N ARG A 74 18.48 -9.32 -4.27
CA ARG A 74 19.83 -8.76 -4.18
C ARG A 74 19.92 -7.65 -5.23
N ILE A 75 19.56 -6.44 -4.80
CA ILE A 75 19.89 -5.18 -5.49
C ILE A 75 21.30 -5.33 -6.02
N VAL A 76 21.42 -5.31 -7.33
CA VAL A 76 22.66 -4.87 -7.94
C VAL A 76 22.77 -3.41 -7.48
N ASP A 77 23.85 -2.99 -6.82
CA ASP A 77 23.95 -1.63 -6.24
C ASP A 77 23.50 -0.54 -7.24
N ASP A 78 23.67 -0.83 -8.54
CA ASP A 78 23.18 -0.12 -9.71
C ASP A 78 21.67 0.23 -9.69
N ASP A 79 20.79 -0.66 -9.23
CA ASP A 79 19.33 -0.42 -9.20
C ASP A 79 18.97 0.70 -8.23
N PHE A 80 19.61 0.78 -7.05
CA PHE A 80 19.35 1.89 -6.13
C PHE A 80 19.94 3.20 -6.66
N GLU A 81 21.10 3.14 -7.32
CA GLU A 81 21.73 4.33 -7.90
C GLU A 81 20.90 4.95 -9.02
N LEU A 82 20.17 4.14 -9.80
CA LEU A 82 19.28 4.66 -10.85
C LEU A 82 18.10 5.45 -10.26
N ALA A 83 17.36 4.88 -9.29
CA ALA A 83 16.26 5.57 -8.60
C ALA A 83 16.76 6.82 -7.87
N ARG A 84 17.94 6.74 -7.25
CA ARG A 84 18.61 7.88 -6.62
C ARG A 84 18.94 8.98 -7.63
N THR A 85 19.55 8.63 -8.76
CA THR A 85 19.90 9.58 -9.81
C THR A 85 18.64 10.25 -10.37
N HIS A 86 17.61 9.45 -10.64
CA HIS A 86 16.31 9.94 -11.06
C HIS A 86 15.70 10.90 -10.04
N TRP A 87 15.68 10.54 -8.75
CA TRP A 87 15.16 11.40 -7.69
C TRP A 87 15.90 12.73 -7.55
N ILE A 88 17.22 12.71 -7.68
CA ILE A 88 18.07 13.92 -7.71
C ILE A 88 17.75 14.77 -8.95
N GLN A 89 17.50 14.15 -10.10
CA GLN A 89 17.09 14.86 -11.30
C GLN A 89 15.74 15.56 -11.12
N LEU A 90 14.76 14.88 -10.52
CA LEU A 90 13.47 15.49 -10.17
C LEU A 90 13.62 16.68 -9.23
N GLN A 91 14.65 16.70 -8.38
CA GLN A 91 14.96 17.86 -7.56
C GLN A 91 15.37 19.06 -8.42
N LYS A 92 16.26 18.82 -9.39
CA LYS A 92 16.77 19.86 -10.32
C LYS A 92 15.67 20.42 -11.21
N SER A 93 14.71 19.59 -11.63
CA SER A 93 13.55 20.02 -12.42
C SER A 93 12.35 20.48 -11.58
N ASN A 94 12.49 20.53 -10.24
CA ASN A 94 11.43 20.91 -9.29
C ASN A 94 10.14 20.07 -9.42
N LYS A 95 10.29 18.78 -9.76
CA LYS A 95 9.18 17.83 -9.96
C LYS A 95 8.94 16.88 -8.79
N GLN A 96 9.84 16.80 -7.80
CA GLN A 96 9.66 15.95 -6.59
C GLN A 96 8.33 16.21 -5.88
N GLY A 97 8.05 17.48 -5.55
CA GLY A 97 6.81 17.86 -4.88
C GLY A 97 5.57 17.62 -5.73
N LEU A 98 5.69 17.70 -7.06
CA LEU A 98 4.59 17.39 -7.98
C LEU A 98 4.27 15.89 -7.97
N ALA A 99 5.28 15.03 -8.07
CA ALA A 99 5.13 13.57 -8.01
C ALA A 99 4.53 13.12 -6.66
N ILE A 100 5.00 13.69 -5.54
CA ILE A 100 4.46 13.36 -4.21
C ILE A 100 3.00 13.79 -4.05
N ARG A 101 2.65 15.01 -4.47
CA ARG A 101 1.26 15.47 -4.40
C ARG A 101 0.34 14.61 -5.27
N GLY A 102 0.76 14.31 -6.50
CA GLY A 102 0.02 13.43 -7.40
C GLY A 102 -0.16 12.02 -6.81
N CYS A 103 0.85 11.51 -6.08
CA CYS A 103 0.77 10.23 -5.39
C CYS A 103 -0.38 10.23 -4.38
N PHE A 104 -0.41 11.18 -3.45
CA PHE A 104 -1.47 11.22 -2.44
C PHE A 104 -2.85 11.54 -3.04
N LEU A 105 -2.94 12.37 -4.08
CA LEU A 105 -4.21 12.58 -4.77
C LEU A 105 -4.71 11.29 -5.42
N THR A 106 -3.83 10.52 -6.05
CA THR A 106 -4.12 9.20 -6.63
C THR A 106 -4.58 8.22 -5.54
N MET A 107 -3.89 8.20 -4.39
CA MET A 107 -4.28 7.36 -3.25
C MET A 107 -5.69 7.68 -2.75
N LEU A 108 -5.98 8.97 -2.52
CA LEU A 108 -7.27 9.42 -1.99
C LEU A 108 -8.41 9.21 -2.99
N GLU A 109 -8.12 9.24 -4.29
CA GLU A 109 -9.09 9.00 -5.36
C GLU A 109 -9.39 7.52 -5.55
N LYS A 110 -8.36 6.70 -5.77
CA LYS A 110 -8.50 5.28 -6.14
C LYS A 110 -8.76 4.37 -4.96
N TYR A 111 -8.32 4.75 -3.77
CA TYR A 111 -8.39 3.91 -2.58
C TYR A 111 -9.12 4.64 -1.44
N PRO A 112 -10.46 4.81 -1.52
CA PRO A 112 -11.23 5.49 -0.47
C PRO A 112 -11.00 4.94 0.95
N GLN A 113 -10.68 3.64 1.06
CA GLN A 113 -10.35 2.99 2.33
C GLN A 113 -9.13 3.57 3.05
N VAL A 114 -8.23 4.27 2.36
CA VAL A 114 -7.05 4.90 2.98
C VAL A 114 -7.33 6.30 3.54
N ARG A 115 -8.43 6.94 3.12
CA ARG A 115 -8.79 8.30 3.54
C ARG A 115 -8.85 8.48 5.06
N PRO A 116 -9.34 7.51 5.87
CA PRO A 116 -9.42 7.66 7.32
C PRO A 116 -8.08 7.78 8.05
N ILE A 117 -6.95 7.49 7.39
CA ILE A 117 -5.61 7.64 7.99
C ILE A 117 -5.29 9.11 8.26
N TRP A 118 -5.76 10.01 7.40
CA TRP A 118 -5.47 11.43 7.49
C TRP A 118 -6.69 12.27 7.83
N GLY A 119 -6.49 13.31 8.65
CA GLY A 119 -7.54 14.29 8.93
C GLY A 119 -8.06 14.98 7.66
N PHE A 120 -7.19 15.23 6.67
CA PHE A 120 -7.59 15.79 5.38
C PHE A 120 -8.34 14.78 4.50
N GLY A 121 -8.00 13.49 4.56
CA GLY A 121 -8.67 12.45 3.79
C GLY A 121 -10.11 12.23 4.24
N LYS A 122 -10.36 12.27 5.56
CA LYS A 122 -11.72 12.15 6.13
C LYS A 122 -12.71 13.19 5.61
N ARG A 123 -12.25 14.35 5.13
CA ARG A 123 -13.11 15.42 4.59
C ARG A 123 -13.61 15.14 3.17
N ILE A 124 -13.10 14.10 2.52
CA ILE A 124 -13.55 13.64 1.20
C ILE A 124 -14.72 12.67 1.32
N GLU A 125 -15.01 12.15 2.51
CA GLU A 125 -16.05 11.14 2.73
C GLU A 125 -17.41 11.58 2.18
N GLY A 126 -18.06 10.72 1.40
CA GLY A 126 -19.34 11.02 0.73
C GLY A 126 -19.25 11.93 -0.50
N ARG A 127 -18.06 12.38 -0.92
CA ARG A 127 -17.85 13.12 -2.17
C ARG A 127 -17.43 12.17 -3.29
N GLY A 128 -18.26 12.08 -4.34
CA GLY A 128 -18.04 11.21 -5.50
C GLY A 128 -17.45 11.92 -6.72
N ASP A 129 -17.34 13.25 -6.70
CA ASP A 129 -16.75 14.05 -7.79
C ASP A 129 -15.31 14.48 -7.45
N GLU A 130 -14.54 14.91 -8.45
CA GLU A 130 -13.15 15.36 -8.26
C GLU A 130 -13.03 16.80 -7.71
N THR A 131 -14.15 17.42 -7.32
CA THR A 131 -14.18 18.83 -6.89
C THR A 131 -13.39 19.09 -5.60
N TRP A 132 -13.08 18.04 -4.84
CA TRP A 132 -12.29 18.12 -3.61
C TRP A 132 -10.78 18.30 -3.86
N LYS A 133 -10.25 17.96 -5.05
CA LYS A 133 -8.80 17.98 -5.30
C LYS A 133 -8.17 19.35 -5.04
N PRO A 134 -8.72 20.49 -5.52
CA PRO A 134 -8.17 21.81 -5.22
C PRO A 134 -8.19 22.16 -3.72
N GLU A 135 -9.25 21.78 -3.00
CA GLU A 135 -9.37 22.02 -1.55
C GLU A 135 -8.30 21.26 -0.75
N ILE A 136 -8.02 20.01 -1.14
CA ILE A 136 -6.99 19.19 -0.50
C ILE A 136 -5.59 19.72 -0.79
N VAL A 137 -5.32 20.18 -2.02
CA VAL A 137 -4.01 20.74 -2.38
C VAL A 137 -3.64 21.96 -1.54
N GLU A 138 -4.63 22.79 -1.18
CA GLU A 138 -4.42 23.98 -0.35
C GLU A 138 -4.38 23.67 1.16
N ASP A 139 -4.87 22.50 1.58
CA ASP A 139 -4.91 22.12 2.98
C ASP A 139 -3.52 22.12 3.64
N PHE A 140 -3.44 22.73 4.82
CA PHE A 140 -2.19 22.86 5.57
C PHE A 140 -1.57 21.50 5.91
N TYR A 141 -2.36 20.56 6.41
CA TYR A 141 -1.87 19.25 6.83
C TYR A 141 -1.44 18.39 5.64
N PHE A 142 -2.17 18.48 4.52
CA PHE A 142 -1.77 17.83 3.27
C PHE A 142 -0.42 18.33 2.75
N ARG A 143 -0.25 19.67 2.65
CA ARG A 143 1.00 20.27 2.21
C ARG A 143 2.15 19.94 3.15
N HIS A 144 1.90 19.96 4.46
CA HIS A 144 2.90 19.59 5.46
C HIS A 144 3.31 18.12 5.31
N HIS A 145 2.35 17.19 5.16
CA HIS A 145 2.65 15.77 4.98
C HIS A 145 3.47 15.50 3.72
N CYS A 146 3.11 16.14 2.59
CA CYS A 146 3.87 16.03 1.35
C CYS A 146 5.31 16.52 1.51
N ALA A 147 5.52 17.67 2.18
CA ALA A 147 6.84 18.23 2.43
C ALA A 147 7.68 17.32 3.35
N SER A 148 7.06 16.78 4.41
CA SER A 148 7.70 15.84 5.34
C SER A 148 8.12 14.55 4.63
N LEU A 149 7.29 14.00 3.76
CA LEU A 149 7.66 12.84 2.94
C LEU A 149 8.79 13.16 1.97
N GLN A 150 8.76 14.31 1.31
CA GLN A 150 9.84 14.73 0.41
C GLN A 150 11.18 14.82 1.14
N ALA A 151 11.18 15.40 2.34
CA ALA A 151 12.36 15.47 3.19
C ALA A 151 12.85 14.06 3.59
N ALA A 152 11.95 13.17 4.00
CA ALA A 152 12.29 11.79 4.35
C ALA A 152 12.90 11.02 3.17
N LEU A 153 12.30 11.11 1.97
CA LEU A 153 12.85 10.49 0.76
C LEU A 153 14.23 11.04 0.40
N ASN A 154 14.43 12.36 0.53
CA ASN A 154 15.74 12.97 0.34
C ASN A 154 16.77 12.42 1.34
N MET A 155 16.40 12.30 2.61
CA MET A 155 17.29 11.73 3.63
C MET A 155 17.65 10.27 3.32
N ILE A 156 16.67 9.45 2.92
CA ILE A 156 16.88 8.05 2.56
C ILE A 156 17.83 7.92 1.37
N ILE A 157 17.55 8.66 0.30
CA ILE A 157 18.28 8.58 -0.96
C ILE A 157 19.70 9.15 -0.85
N GLN A 158 19.91 10.16 -0.01
CA GLN A 158 21.23 10.77 0.18
C GLN A 158 22.12 9.99 1.15
N ASN A 159 21.55 9.23 2.09
CA ASN A 159 22.29 8.56 3.16
C ASN A 159 22.25 7.03 3.09
N LYS A 160 22.05 6.45 1.90
CA LYS A 160 21.95 4.99 1.70
C LYS A 160 23.12 4.20 2.33
N ASP A 161 24.32 4.80 2.32
CA ASP A 161 25.54 4.14 2.78
C ASP A 161 25.67 4.19 4.33
N ASP A 162 24.94 5.07 5.01
CA ASP A 162 24.81 5.08 6.47
C ASP A 162 23.71 4.12 6.94
N LYS A 163 24.04 2.82 6.93
CA LYS A 163 23.16 1.76 7.42
C LYS A 163 22.66 2.00 8.85
N SER A 164 23.47 2.63 9.69
CA SER A 164 23.20 2.79 11.12
C SER A 164 22.19 3.90 11.40
N GLY A 165 22.39 5.07 10.79
CA GLY A 165 21.45 6.18 10.83
C GLY A 165 20.16 5.83 10.10
N MET A 166 20.25 5.10 8.99
CA MET A 166 19.06 4.70 8.23
C MET A 166 18.15 3.76 9.01
N ARG A 167 18.72 2.76 9.68
CA ARG A 167 17.93 1.87 10.54
C ARG A 167 17.21 2.65 11.65
N ARG A 168 17.88 3.63 12.28
CA ARG A 168 17.25 4.43 13.34
C ARG A 168 16.09 5.26 12.80
N MET A 169 16.32 5.98 11.69
CA MET A 169 15.31 6.84 11.07
C MET A 169 14.09 6.04 10.60
N LEU A 170 14.32 4.92 9.91
CA LEU A 170 13.23 4.05 9.44
C LEU A 170 12.43 3.46 10.61
N ASN A 171 13.08 3.09 11.72
CA ASN A 171 12.38 2.63 12.92
C ASN A 171 11.52 3.73 13.56
N GLU A 172 12.03 4.96 13.64
CA GLU A 172 11.26 6.10 14.15
C GLU A 172 10.04 6.39 13.26
N MET A 173 10.23 6.46 11.94
CA MET A 173 9.14 6.61 10.97
C MET A 173 8.12 5.48 11.07
N GLY A 174 8.59 4.24 11.17
CA GLY A 174 7.75 3.06 11.33
C GLY A 174 6.86 3.09 12.57
N ALA A 175 7.41 3.52 13.71
CA ALA A 175 6.65 3.66 14.95
C ALA A 175 5.53 4.71 14.82
N HIS A 176 5.78 5.80 14.09
CA HIS A 176 4.75 6.79 13.79
C HIS A 176 3.65 6.22 12.88
N HIS A 177 4.00 5.49 11.82
CA HIS A 177 2.99 4.87 10.95
C HIS A 177 2.12 3.85 11.70
N PHE A 178 2.72 3.06 12.60
CA PHE A 178 1.97 2.18 13.48
C PHE A 178 1.04 2.93 14.45
N PHE A 179 1.43 4.13 14.92
CA PHE A 179 0.57 4.95 15.77
C PHE A 179 -0.66 5.49 15.02
N TYR A 180 -0.54 5.72 13.71
CA TYR A 180 -1.63 6.19 12.85
C TYR A 180 -2.41 5.06 12.17
N ASP A 181 -2.26 3.81 12.64
CA ASP A 181 -2.87 2.62 12.07
C ASP A 181 -2.55 2.39 10.58
N ALA A 182 -1.42 2.94 10.10
CA ALA A 182 -0.88 2.64 8.78
C ALA A 182 -0.04 1.35 8.86
N CYS A 183 -0.48 0.35 8.09
CA CYS A 183 0.14 -0.97 7.98
C CYS A 183 0.67 -1.26 6.56
N GLU A 184 1.37 -2.39 6.40
CA GLU A 184 2.06 -2.82 5.17
C GLU A 184 1.26 -2.65 3.86
N PRO A 185 -0.03 -3.04 3.75
CA PRO A 185 -0.83 -2.78 2.55
C PRO A 185 -0.91 -1.31 2.11
N HIS A 186 -0.81 -0.36 3.04
CA HIS A 186 -0.82 1.06 2.71
C HIS A 186 0.46 1.49 2.00
N PHE A 187 1.58 0.82 2.27
CA PHE A 187 2.86 1.10 1.60
C PHE A 187 2.87 0.54 0.17
N GLU A 188 2.20 -0.59 -0.08
CA GLU A 188 1.96 -1.10 -1.44
C GLU A 188 1.12 -0.10 -2.25
N VAL A 189 0.00 0.36 -1.69
CA VAL A 189 -0.85 1.39 -2.30
C VAL A 189 -0.08 2.68 -2.56
N PHE A 190 0.80 3.07 -1.64
CA PHE A 190 1.68 4.22 -1.81
C PHE A 190 2.66 4.04 -2.97
N GLN A 191 3.33 2.89 -3.06
CA GLN A 191 4.27 2.59 -4.14
C GLN A 191 3.59 2.65 -5.51
N ASP A 192 2.45 1.98 -5.66
CA ASP A 192 1.69 1.97 -6.91
C ASP A 192 1.24 3.38 -7.31
N SER A 193 0.72 4.14 -6.33
CA SER A 193 0.28 5.52 -6.55
C SER A 193 1.42 6.48 -6.86
N LEU A 194 2.62 6.22 -6.32
CA LEU A 194 3.81 7.03 -6.61
C LEU A 194 4.29 6.81 -8.04
N LEU A 195 4.39 5.55 -8.48
CA LEU A 195 4.77 5.21 -9.85
C LEU A 195 3.77 5.75 -10.85
N GLU A 196 2.47 5.60 -10.58
CA GLU A 196 1.42 6.16 -11.44
C GLU A 196 1.50 7.69 -11.51
N SER A 197 1.64 8.35 -10.37
CA SER A 197 1.81 9.80 -10.32
C SER A 197 3.01 10.25 -11.15
N MET A 198 4.14 9.57 -11.01
CA MET A 198 5.34 9.86 -11.80
C MET A 198 5.09 9.67 -13.30
N LYS A 199 4.41 8.60 -13.73
CA LYS A 199 4.02 8.40 -15.14
C LYS A 199 3.14 9.51 -15.68
N LEU A 200 2.25 10.06 -14.85
CA LEU A 200 1.32 11.13 -15.25
C LEU A 200 2.00 12.50 -15.34
N VAL A 201 2.91 12.82 -14.42
CA VAL A 201 3.44 14.19 -14.27
C VAL A 201 4.83 14.38 -14.84
N LEU A 202 5.57 13.30 -15.10
CA LEU A 202 6.91 13.35 -15.65
C LEU A 202 6.89 13.18 -17.18
N ASN A 203 7.81 13.86 -17.85
CA ASN A 203 7.88 13.90 -19.31
C ASN A 203 9.29 14.25 -19.77
N GLY A 204 9.58 13.98 -21.04
CA GLY A 204 10.89 14.23 -21.64
C GLY A 204 11.99 13.51 -20.87
N GLY A 205 13.08 14.20 -20.54
CA GLY A 205 14.19 13.60 -19.81
C GLY A 205 13.86 13.13 -18.39
N ASP A 206 12.73 13.52 -17.80
CA ASP A 206 12.30 13.10 -16.46
C ASP A 206 11.38 11.87 -16.49
N SER A 207 11.02 11.33 -17.66
CA SER A 207 10.04 10.23 -17.73
C SER A 207 10.54 8.94 -17.06
N LEU A 208 9.61 8.15 -16.50
CA LEU A 208 9.90 6.75 -16.18
C LEU A 208 10.03 5.95 -17.46
N ASP A 209 11.23 5.48 -17.76
CA ASP A 209 11.43 4.31 -18.61
C ASP A 209 11.34 3.02 -17.76
N ASP A 210 11.36 1.86 -18.43
CA ASP A 210 11.20 0.55 -17.80
C ASP A 210 12.30 0.27 -16.75
N ASP A 211 13.53 0.74 -16.99
CA ASP A 211 14.66 0.53 -16.08
C ASP A 211 14.52 1.38 -14.81
N ILE A 212 14.16 2.66 -14.96
CA ILE A 212 13.90 3.57 -13.84
C ILE A 212 12.71 3.06 -13.03
N GLU A 213 11.63 2.64 -13.68
CA GLU A 213 10.46 2.07 -13.00
C GLU A 213 10.85 0.85 -12.15
N GLN A 214 11.56 -0.10 -12.75
CA GLN A 214 12.00 -1.31 -12.06
C GLN A 214 12.92 -0.99 -10.88
N SER A 215 13.80 0.00 -11.06
CA SER A 215 14.68 0.52 -10.02
C SER A 215 13.91 1.12 -8.83
N TRP A 216 12.83 1.88 -9.07
CA TRP A 216 11.94 2.39 -8.01
C TRP A 216 11.20 1.27 -7.28
N ILE A 217 10.77 0.24 -8.01
CA ILE A 217 10.12 -0.94 -7.43
C ILE A 217 11.10 -1.66 -6.47
N CYS A 218 12.31 -1.94 -6.95
CA CYS A 218 13.36 -2.58 -6.15
C CYS A 218 13.74 -1.75 -4.90
N THR A 219 13.78 -0.43 -5.03
CA THR A 219 14.10 0.48 -3.92
C THR A 219 13.00 0.50 -2.86
N SER A 220 11.74 0.55 -3.28
CA SER A 220 10.57 0.58 -2.39
C SER A 220 10.41 -0.73 -1.60
N LEU A 221 10.64 -1.88 -2.23
CA LEU A 221 10.59 -3.20 -1.61
C LEU A 221 11.67 -3.45 -0.53
N ARG A 222 12.70 -2.60 -0.45
CA ARG A 222 13.83 -2.74 0.49
C ARG A 222 13.82 -1.74 1.63
N ILE A 223 12.89 -0.78 1.66
CA ILE A 223 12.51 -0.11 2.91
C ILE A 223 11.61 -1.11 3.63
N PRO A 224 12.14 -1.97 4.52
CA PRO A 224 11.37 -3.12 4.94
C PRO A 224 10.23 -2.64 5.83
N PRO A 225 9.00 -3.16 5.67
CA PRO A 225 8.03 -3.23 6.76
C PRO A 225 8.53 -4.14 7.91
N GLY A 226 9.72 -4.75 7.76
CA GLY A 226 10.24 -5.87 8.56
C GLY A 226 11.64 -5.75 9.16
N SER A 227 12.25 -4.55 9.31
CA SER A 227 13.26 -4.36 10.39
C SER A 227 12.60 -4.27 11.78
N PHE A 228 11.29 -4.51 11.82
CA PHE A 228 10.41 -4.54 12.97
C PHE A 228 10.41 -5.93 13.64
N GLU A 229 11.59 -6.48 13.96
CA GLU A 229 11.70 -7.30 15.17
C GLU A 229 11.69 -6.35 16.38
N TYR A 230 10.60 -5.60 16.53
CA TYR A 230 10.37 -4.75 17.70
C TYR A 230 9.47 -5.54 18.64
N ASP A 231 9.99 -5.84 19.84
CA ASP A 231 9.33 -6.57 20.91
C ASP A 231 7.93 -6.01 21.19
N ASN A 232 6.93 -6.64 20.54
CA ASN A 232 5.51 -6.33 20.62
C ASN A 232 4.98 -6.34 22.07
N SER A 233 5.72 -6.93 23.02
CA SER A 233 5.36 -6.96 24.43
C SER A 233 5.63 -5.63 25.15
N LYS A 234 6.62 -4.84 24.72
CA LYS A 234 7.01 -3.57 25.36
C LYS A 234 6.11 -2.41 24.94
N GLN A 235 5.72 -2.35 23.67
CA GLN A 235 4.82 -1.31 23.17
C GLN A 235 3.36 -1.54 23.58
N ARG A 236 2.90 -2.79 23.71
CA ARG A 236 1.58 -3.07 24.34
C ARG A 236 1.54 -2.62 25.79
N ARG A 237 2.63 -2.82 26.55
CA ARG A 237 2.77 -2.27 27.92
C ARG A 237 2.80 -0.74 27.93
N GLN A 238 3.46 -0.09 26.97
CA GLN A 238 3.43 1.37 26.86
C GLN A 238 2.06 1.93 26.44
N LYS A 239 1.34 1.27 25.52
CA LYS A 239 -0.05 1.62 25.18
C LYS A 239 -0.99 1.42 26.38
N TRP A 240 -0.80 0.37 27.18
CA TRP A 240 -1.55 0.16 28.43
C TRP A 240 -1.24 1.25 29.47
N ASN A 241 0.03 1.55 29.71
CA ASN A 241 0.45 2.58 30.67
C ASN A 241 0.05 4.00 30.24
N ALA A 242 0.02 4.29 28.93
CA ALA A 242 -0.44 5.58 28.41
C ALA A 242 -1.97 5.74 28.49
N ALA A 243 -2.72 4.64 28.31
CA ALA A 243 -4.17 4.63 28.52
C ALA A 243 -4.54 4.84 30.01
N ASP A 244 -3.74 4.30 30.94
CA ASP A 244 -3.90 4.57 32.38
C ASP A 244 -3.44 5.99 32.76
N ALA A 245 -2.42 6.55 32.10
CA ALA A 245 -2.02 7.94 32.30
C ALA A 245 -3.06 8.95 31.79
N GLN A 246 -3.82 8.62 30.75
CA GLN A 246 -4.98 9.41 30.30
C GLN A 246 -6.17 9.34 31.26
N ARG A 247 -6.33 8.25 32.03
CA ARG A 247 -7.31 8.19 33.14
C ARG A 247 -6.92 9.06 34.33
N ASN A 248 -5.63 9.29 34.53
CA ASN A 248 -5.08 10.09 35.63
C ASN A 248 -4.50 11.43 35.14
N GLY A 249 -5.33 12.23 34.49
CA GLY A 249 -5.28 13.71 34.55
C GLY A 249 -3.93 14.42 34.44
N SER A 250 -3.09 14.10 33.45
CA SER A 250 -1.94 14.97 33.11
C SER A 250 -1.81 15.15 31.60
N SER A 251 -2.39 16.23 31.11
CA SER A 251 -2.34 16.70 29.74
C SER A 251 -0.96 17.32 29.43
N SER A 252 -0.14 16.64 28.62
CA SER A 252 1.05 17.23 27.99
C SER A 252 0.73 17.67 26.57
N LEU A 253 0.87 18.98 26.37
CA LEU A 253 0.46 19.81 25.24
C LEU A 253 1.36 19.67 23.99
N PHE A 254 2.03 18.54 23.80
CA PHE A 254 3.17 18.44 22.86
C PHE A 254 2.86 17.80 21.49
N LEU A 255 1.60 17.46 21.20
CA LEU A 255 1.21 16.65 20.04
C LEU A 255 0.22 17.36 19.08
N ARG A 256 0.40 18.67 18.89
CA ARG A 256 -0.41 19.47 17.95
C ARG A 256 0.41 20.24 16.89
N ILE A 257 1.70 19.94 16.74
CA ILE A 257 2.56 20.62 15.76
C ILE A 257 3.34 19.61 14.91
N MET A 258 2.65 18.58 14.45
CA MET A 258 2.92 17.83 13.20
C MET A 258 1.57 17.45 12.59
#